data_AF-A0ABD0YJS9-F1
#
_entry.id   AF-A0ABD0YJS9-F1
#
_cell.length_a   1.000
_cell.length_b   1.000
_cell.length_c   1.000
_cell.angle_alpha   90.00
_cell.angle_beta   90.00
_cell.angle_gamma   90.00
#
_symmetry.space_group_name_H-M   'P 1'
#
loop_
_entity.id
_entity.type
_entity.pdbx_description
1 polymer ?
#
loop_
_entity_poly.entity_id
_entity_poly.type
_entity_poly.pdbx_seq_one_letter_code
_entity_poly.pdbx_strand_id
1 'polypeptide(L)'
;MGKGLKQMQQKLRSVDCVIEVHDARIPYSGRNPNFKNTVTGLKPHILVLNKMELITKSNRYNRTELQDYCIMIIGVPNVGKSSLINALRNKYLKKSNVAPVGAIAGITKSVMSKIKICENPLIYVLDTPGILSPSVSDVETGLKLALCSSMQDHLVGPTVIADYLLYWLNKHHNFSYVKFLSLEEPSDNITEVLMLSAIKLKKIIKKKDVEGHYSLMPDLEFAANHFIKGFRKGELGKVILDKITEDSSQPIIQSWTFNVNG
;
A
#
# COMPACT_ATOMS: atom_id res chain seq x y z
N MET A 1 11.69 -10.46 40.65
CA MET A 1 10.52 -10.45 39.74
C MET A 1 9.42 -11.35 40.32
N GLY A 2 8.18 -10.85 40.46
CA GLY A 2 7.06 -11.63 41.02
C GLY A 2 6.63 -12.80 40.13
N LYS A 3 6.10 -13.87 40.73
CA LYS A 3 5.67 -15.11 40.03
C LYS A 3 4.75 -14.85 38.83
N GLY A 4 3.85 -13.86 38.92
CA GLY A 4 2.91 -13.51 37.84
C GLY A 4 3.56 -12.98 36.57
N LEU A 5 4.65 -12.20 36.67
CA LEU A 5 5.32 -11.64 35.49
C LEU A 5 6.02 -12.73 34.66
N LYS A 6 6.60 -13.73 35.34
CA LYS A 6 7.25 -14.89 34.69
C LYS A 6 6.23 -15.79 33.99
N GLN A 7 5.07 -16.03 34.59
CA GLN A 7 3.98 -16.79 33.96
C GLN A 7 3.41 -16.07 32.74
N MET A 8 3.26 -14.75 32.83
CA MET A 8 2.84 -13.93 31.69
C MET A 8 3.86 -13.99 30.55
N GLN A 9 5.16 -13.86 30.83
CA GLN A 9 6.23 -13.96 29.82
C GLN A 9 6.19 -15.26 29.02
N GLN A 10 5.88 -16.39 29.66
CA GLN A 10 5.76 -17.69 28.97
C GLN A 10 4.57 -17.69 27.99
N LYS A 11 3.45 -17.05 28.36
CA LYS A 11 2.26 -16.92 27.50
C LYS A 11 2.38 -15.81 26.46
N LEU A 12 3.30 -14.86 26.60
CA LEU A 12 3.48 -13.79 25.61
C LEU A 12 3.87 -14.33 24.23
N ARG A 13 4.46 -15.52 24.13
CA ARG A 13 4.79 -16.14 22.84
C ARG A 13 3.54 -16.47 22.02
N SER A 14 2.43 -16.82 22.67
CA SER A 14 1.17 -17.24 22.01
C SER A 14 0.17 -16.12 21.79
N VAL A 15 0.55 -14.86 21.99
CA VAL A 15 -0.31 -13.69 21.75
C VAL A 15 0.33 -12.77 20.72
N ASP A 16 -0.47 -12.16 19.85
CA ASP A 16 0.05 -11.32 18.77
C ASP A 16 0.22 -9.86 19.19
N CYS A 17 -0.71 -9.34 20.02
CA CYS A 17 -0.76 -7.95 20.46
C CYS A 17 -1.05 -7.88 21.96
N VAL A 18 -0.51 -6.88 22.65
CA VAL A 18 -0.75 -6.62 24.06
C VAL A 18 -1.50 -5.31 24.24
N ILE A 19 -2.63 -5.36 24.94
CA ILE A 19 -3.38 -4.16 25.34
C ILE A 19 -3.03 -3.83 26.80
N GLU A 20 -2.31 -2.73 26.99
CA GLU A 20 -1.95 -2.20 28.31
C GLU A 20 -3.02 -1.20 28.75
N VAL A 21 -3.79 -1.50 29.79
CA VAL A 21 -4.86 -0.61 30.29
C VAL A 21 -4.39 0.12 31.55
N HIS A 22 -4.51 1.45 31.56
CA HIS A 22 -4.13 2.31 32.69
C HIS A 22 -5.23 3.28 33.07
N ASP A 23 -5.22 3.75 34.31
CA ASP A 23 -6.04 4.89 34.72
C ASP A 23 -5.47 6.16 34.08
N ALA A 24 -6.32 6.90 33.37
CA ALA A 24 -5.93 8.07 32.61
C ALA A 24 -5.31 9.19 33.46
N ARG A 25 -5.59 9.20 34.78
CA ARG A 25 -5.02 10.17 35.72
C ARG A 25 -3.54 9.94 36.02
N ILE A 26 -3.02 8.73 35.81
CA ILE A 26 -1.64 8.33 36.12
C ILE A 26 -0.97 7.59 34.95
N PRO A 27 -0.86 8.21 33.76
CA PRO A 27 -0.47 7.53 32.53
C PRO A 27 1.00 7.07 32.52
N TYR A 28 1.84 7.62 33.40
CA TYR A 28 3.26 7.25 33.53
C TYR A 28 3.53 6.47 34.83
N SER A 29 3.08 7.00 35.96
CA SER A 29 3.29 6.39 37.28
C SER A 29 2.47 5.12 37.50
N GLY A 30 1.35 4.95 36.78
CA GLY A 30 0.58 3.70 36.77
C GLY A 30 1.29 2.55 36.04
N ARG A 31 2.30 2.85 35.22
CA ARG A 31 3.00 1.84 34.41
C ARG A 31 4.04 1.10 35.24
N ASN A 32 4.16 -0.19 34.98
CA ASN A 32 5.26 -0.97 35.54
C ASN A 32 6.51 -0.78 34.67
N PRO A 33 7.60 -0.18 35.19
CA PRO A 33 8.81 0.09 34.41
C PRO A 33 9.44 -1.19 33.85
N ASN A 34 9.28 -2.33 34.53
CA ASN A 34 9.76 -3.62 34.06
C ASN A 34 8.95 -4.18 32.88
N PHE A 35 7.71 -3.72 32.69
CA PHE A 35 6.83 -4.15 31.60
C PHE A 35 7.30 -3.60 30.24
N LYS A 36 7.85 -2.38 30.23
CA LYS A 36 8.42 -1.74 29.03
C LYS A 36 9.51 -2.62 28.40
N ASN A 37 10.45 -3.09 29.23
CA ASN A 37 11.57 -3.90 28.76
C ASN A 37 11.20 -5.38 28.52
N THR A 38 10.09 -5.85 29.10
CA THR A 38 9.68 -7.26 29.03
C THR A 38 8.68 -7.55 27.90
N VAL A 39 7.82 -6.59 27.56
CA VAL A 39 6.64 -6.83 26.70
C VAL A 39 6.62 -5.88 25.50
N THR A 40 6.81 -4.58 25.73
CA THR A 40 6.67 -3.57 24.67
C THR A 40 7.78 -3.61 23.62
N GLY A 41 8.90 -4.32 23.89
CA GLY A 41 9.94 -4.59 22.92
C GLY A 41 9.79 -5.90 22.13
N LEU A 42 8.87 -6.79 22.52
CA LEU A 42 8.70 -8.12 21.91
C LEU A 42 7.40 -8.27 21.13
N LYS A 43 6.36 -7.52 21.51
CA LYS A 43 5.04 -7.58 20.88
C LYS A 43 4.51 -6.17 20.66
N PRO A 44 3.82 -5.90 19.55
CA PRO A 44 3.11 -4.64 19.36
C PRO A 44 2.12 -4.40 20.49
N HIS A 45 2.04 -3.14 20.93
CA HIS A 45 1.35 -2.76 22.15
C HIS A 45 0.39 -1.59 21.93
N ILE A 46 -0.82 -1.69 22.49
CA ILE A 46 -1.82 -0.63 22.51
C ILE A 46 -1.99 -0.16 23.95
N LEU A 47 -1.77 1.13 24.21
CA LEU A 47 -2.05 1.74 25.51
C LEU A 47 -3.48 2.28 25.54
N VAL A 48 -4.30 1.76 26.44
CA VAL A 48 -5.66 2.22 26.70
C VAL A 48 -5.67 2.98 28.01
N LEU A 49 -5.98 4.27 27.96
CA LEU A 49 -6.22 5.08 29.14
C LEU A 49 -7.72 5.04 29.47
N ASN A 50 -8.07 4.34 30.55
CA ASN A 50 -9.42 4.22 31.09
C ASN A 50 -9.73 5.39 32.04
N LYS A 51 -11.01 5.69 32.26
CA LYS A 51 -11.48 6.83 33.06
C LYS A 51 -11.13 8.21 32.49
N MET A 52 -11.03 8.29 31.16
CA MET A 52 -10.73 9.55 30.46
C MET A 52 -11.75 10.64 30.79
N GLU A 53 -13.01 10.27 31.05
CA GLU A 53 -14.10 11.17 31.43
C GLU A 53 -13.77 12.01 32.69
N LEU A 54 -12.99 11.44 33.62
CA LEU A 54 -12.57 12.11 34.86
C LEU A 54 -11.50 13.18 34.63
N ILE A 55 -10.83 13.16 33.46
CA ILE A 55 -9.73 14.08 33.13
C ILE A 55 -9.97 14.86 31.84
N THR A 56 -11.12 14.70 31.18
CA THR A 56 -11.45 15.31 29.88
C THR A 56 -11.36 16.84 29.86
N LYS A 57 -11.47 17.48 31.04
CA LYS A 57 -11.35 18.94 31.23
C LYS A 57 -10.02 19.37 31.86
N SER A 58 -9.13 18.42 32.15
CA SER A 58 -7.79 18.72 32.68
C SER A 58 -6.79 18.88 31.55
N ASN A 59 -5.74 19.68 31.79
CA ASN A 59 -4.64 19.82 30.86
C ASN A 59 -3.97 18.45 30.68
N ARG A 60 -4.03 17.90 29.46
CA ARG A 60 -3.13 16.82 29.07
C ARG A 60 -1.71 17.38 29.10
N TYR A 61 -0.88 16.84 29.98
CA TYR A 61 0.56 17.13 30.00
C TYR A 61 1.14 16.84 28.60
N ASN A 62 1.67 17.90 27.95
CA ASN A 62 2.34 17.98 26.64
C ASN A 62 1.56 18.30 25.36
N ARG A 63 0.29 18.74 25.40
CA ARG A 63 -0.27 19.58 24.31
C ARG A 63 -1.21 20.60 24.90
N THR A 64 -0.74 21.83 25.03
CA THR A 64 -1.58 23.01 25.23
C THR A 64 -2.69 23.02 24.17
N GLU A 65 -3.93 22.93 24.65
CA GLU A 65 -5.20 23.27 23.97
C GLU A 65 -5.82 22.38 22.89
N LEU A 66 -5.37 21.15 22.62
CA LEU A 66 -6.08 20.30 21.66
C LEU A 66 -6.43 18.92 22.20
N GLN A 67 -7.74 18.65 22.33
CA GLN A 67 -8.32 17.32 22.50
C GLN A 67 -8.14 16.42 21.25
N ASP A 68 -7.28 16.82 20.32
CA ASP A 68 -7.09 16.18 19.03
C ASP A 68 -5.92 15.17 19.02
N TYR A 69 -6.17 14.03 18.38
CA TYR A 69 -5.15 13.08 18.00
C TYR A 69 -4.77 13.37 16.55
N CYS A 70 -3.48 13.27 16.23
CA CYS A 70 -2.99 13.48 14.88
C CYS A 70 -2.10 12.30 14.49
N ILE A 71 -2.51 11.58 13.46
CA ILE A 71 -1.83 10.41 12.91
C ILE A 71 -1.23 10.80 11.57
N MET A 72 -0.05 10.32 11.22
CA MET A 72 0.54 10.52 9.90
C MET A 72 0.49 9.20 9.12
N ILE A 73 0.01 9.24 7.88
CA ILE A 73 0.06 8.08 6.97
C ILE A 73 1.20 8.31 5.98
N ILE A 74 2.15 7.39 5.94
CA ILE A 74 3.37 7.45 5.11
C ILE A 74 3.48 6.21 4.22
N GLY A 75 4.20 6.32 3.10
CA GLY A 75 4.43 5.22 2.17
C GLY A 75 4.76 5.71 0.76
N VAL A 76 5.31 4.82 -0.07
CA VAL A 76 5.65 5.12 -1.48
C VAL A 76 4.40 5.52 -2.29
N PRO A 77 4.54 6.17 -3.47
CA PRO A 77 3.40 6.57 -4.29
C PRO A 77 2.44 5.41 -4.61
N ASN A 78 1.16 5.74 -4.78
CA ASN A 78 0.10 4.86 -5.30
C ASN A 78 -0.25 3.59 -4.49
N VAL A 79 0.30 3.40 -3.28
CA VAL A 79 -0.05 2.29 -2.37
C VAL A 79 -1.43 2.40 -1.68
N GLY A 80 -2.24 3.41 -2.03
CA GLY A 80 -3.59 3.57 -1.46
C GLY A 80 -3.69 4.42 -0.18
N LYS A 81 -2.67 5.24 0.15
CA LYS A 81 -2.70 6.15 1.32
C LYS A 81 -3.95 7.02 1.35
N SER A 82 -4.22 7.75 0.27
CA SER A 82 -5.37 8.65 0.17
C SER A 82 -6.70 7.89 0.17
N SER A 83 -6.74 6.69 -0.41
CA SER A 83 -7.91 5.81 -0.33
C SER A 83 -8.20 5.38 1.11
N LEU A 84 -7.18 5.01 1.88
CA LEU A 84 -7.31 4.68 3.31
C LEU A 84 -7.82 5.87 4.12
N ILE A 85 -7.30 7.08 3.88
CA ILE A 85 -7.79 8.31 4.51
C ILE A 85 -9.27 8.52 4.23
N ASN A 86 -9.68 8.44 2.96
CA ASN A 86 -11.06 8.62 2.55
C ASN A 86 -11.99 7.55 3.15
N ALA A 87 -11.54 6.28 3.21
CA ALA A 87 -12.28 5.20 3.82
C ALA A 87 -12.50 5.41 5.32
N LEU A 88 -11.45 5.79 6.07
CA LEU A 88 -11.56 6.14 7.49
C LEU A 88 -12.53 7.30 7.70
N ARG A 89 -12.40 8.35 6.88
CA ARG A 89 -13.25 9.54 6.99
C ARG A 89 -14.71 9.25 6.68
N ASN A 90 -14.99 8.42 5.67
CA ASN A 90 -16.35 8.00 5.36
C ASN A 90 -16.92 7.15 6.50
N LYS A 91 -16.17 6.15 6.98
CA LYS A 91 -16.62 5.25 8.06
C LYS A 91 -17.01 5.98 9.34
N TYR A 92 -16.21 6.96 9.77
CA TYR A 92 -16.38 7.61 11.08
C TYR A 92 -17.08 8.97 11.02
N LEU A 93 -17.04 9.68 9.88
CA LEU A 93 -17.70 10.98 9.72
C LEU A 93 -18.86 10.99 8.71
N LYS A 94 -19.01 9.94 7.87
CA LYS A 94 -19.97 9.88 6.75
C LYS A 94 -19.88 11.09 5.81
N LYS A 95 -18.67 11.63 5.60
CA LYS A 95 -18.41 12.83 4.78
C LYS A 95 -17.72 12.47 3.46
N SER A 96 -17.92 13.29 2.43
CA SER A 96 -17.39 13.12 1.06
C SER A 96 -15.87 13.14 0.97
N ASN A 97 -15.28 12.38 0.03
CA ASN A 97 -13.83 12.27 -0.16
C ASN A 97 -13.12 13.62 -0.27
N VAL A 98 -11.93 13.71 0.32
CA VAL A 98 -11.13 14.96 0.40
C VAL A 98 -9.69 14.77 -0.03
N ALA A 99 -9.13 13.57 0.11
CA ALA A 99 -7.80 13.27 -0.42
C ALA A 99 -7.92 12.83 -1.90
N PRO A 100 -7.16 13.42 -2.83
CA PRO A 100 -7.26 13.06 -4.24
C PRO A 100 -6.75 11.64 -4.47
N VAL A 101 -7.44 10.88 -5.32
CA VAL A 101 -7.09 9.50 -5.68
C VAL A 101 -6.96 9.40 -7.19
N GLY A 102 -5.86 8.83 -7.66
CA GLY A 102 -5.66 8.50 -9.06
C GLY A 102 -4.37 7.70 -9.27
N ALA A 103 -4.22 7.12 -10.45
CA ALA A 103 -3.12 6.22 -10.78
C ALA A 103 -1.79 6.93 -11.11
N ILE A 104 -1.79 8.26 -11.23
CA ILE A 104 -0.60 9.04 -11.57
C ILE A 104 0.15 9.36 -10.28
N ALA A 105 1.42 8.96 -10.20
CA ALA A 105 2.27 9.31 -9.07
C ALA A 105 2.41 10.84 -8.95
N GLY A 106 2.39 11.37 -7.73
CA GLY A 106 2.48 12.82 -7.49
C GLY A 106 1.16 13.59 -7.65
N ILE A 107 0.01 12.92 -7.78
CA ILE A 107 -1.32 13.57 -7.72
C ILE A 107 -1.52 14.35 -6.41
N THR A 108 -1.04 13.82 -5.29
CA THR A 108 -0.94 14.57 -4.03
C THR A 108 0.20 15.58 -4.16
N LYS A 109 -0.09 16.80 -4.61
CA LYS A 109 0.94 17.81 -4.94
C LYS A 109 1.45 18.64 -3.77
N SER A 110 0.70 18.72 -2.66
CA SER A 110 1.14 19.31 -1.38
C SER A 110 -0.09 19.52 -0.49
N VAL A 111 -0.21 18.79 0.62
CA VAL A 111 -0.93 19.30 1.79
C VAL A 111 -0.42 18.63 3.07
N MET A 112 0.29 19.37 3.93
CA MET A 112 0.41 19.01 5.36
C MET A 112 -0.87 19.39 6.13
N SER A 113 -2.03 19.41 5.46
CA SER A 113 -3.28 19.73 6.14
C SER A 113 -3.75 18.54 6.96
N LYS A 114 -4.22 18.86 8.17
CA LYS A 114 -4.88 17.89 9.04
C LYS A 114 -6.26 17.56 8.44
N ILE A 115 -6.43 16.35 7.90
CA ILE A 115 -7.71 15.81 7.47
C ILE A 115 -8.41 15.19 8.68
N LYS A 116 -9.52 15.77 9.12
CA LYS A 116 -10.31 15.19 10.22
C LYS A 116 -10.94 13.86 9.77
N ILE A 117 -10.75 12.80 10.56
CA ILE A 117 -11.31 11.46 10.32
C ILE A 117 -12.23 10.97 11.43
N CYS A 118 -12.20 11.55 12.64
CA CYS A 118 -13.10 11.18 13.73
C CYS A 118 -13.47 12.42 14.57
N GLU A 119 -14.69 12.44 15.12
CA GLU A 119 -15.18 13.53 15.98
C GLU A 119 -15.11 13.20 17.46
N ASN A 120 -15.23 11.92 17.83
CA ASN A 120 -15.13 11.48 19.21
C ASN A 120 -14.47 10.08 19.29
N PRO A 121 -13.19 9.98 19.69
CA PRO A 121 -12.31 11.11 19.98
C PRO A 121 -11.99 11.94 18.72
N LEU A 122 -11.59 13.19 18.90
CA LEU A 122 -11.22 14.05 17.78
C LEU A 122 -9.92 13.56 17.14
N ILE A 123 -9.97 12.98 15.94
CA ILE A 123 -8.78 12.44 15.25
C ILE A 123 -8.62 13.09 13.88
N TYR A 124 -7.39 13.52 13.60
CA TYR A 124 -6.92 13.99 12.30
C TYR A 124 -5.86 13.06 11.72
N VAL A 125 -5.77 13.04 10.41
CA VAL A 125 -4.70 12.40 9.64
C VAL A 125 -3.96 13.48 8.85
N LEU A 126 -2.63 13.48 8.94
CA LEU A 126 -1.77 14.19 8.00
C LEU A 126 -1.60 13.32 6.76
N ASP A 127 -2.13 13.80 5.63
CA ASP A 127 -1.85 13.19 4.34
C ASP A 127 -0.42 13.58 3.96
N THR A 128 0.39 12.59 3.61
CA THR A 128 1.70 12.85 3.02
C THR A 128 1.65 12.48 1.55
N PRO A 129 2.23 13.28 0.65
CA PRO A 129 2.52 12.79 -0.69
C PRO A 129 3.35 11.49 -0.60
N GLY A 130 3.56 10.77 -1.70
CA GLY A 130 4.51 9.65 -1.68
C GLY A 130 5.95 10.16 -1.43
N ILE A 131 6.28 10.53 -0.19
CA ILE A 131 7.54 11.17 0.21
C ILE A 131 8.69 10.16 0.18
N LEU A 132 8.37 8.88 0.40
CA LEU A 132 9.34 7.81 0.25
C LEU A 132 9.53 7.54 -1.24
N SER A 133 10.62 8.08 -1.80
CA SER A 133 11.15 7.59 -3.07
C SER A 133 11.61 6.15 -2.83
N PRO A 134 11.09 5.16 -3.57
CA PRO A 134 11.56 3.80 -3.40
C PRO A 134 13.05 3.73 -3.76
N SER A 135 13.83 3.03 -2.93
CA SER A 135 15.23 2.73 -3.23
C SER A 135 15.29 1.69 -4.34
N VAL A 136 15.65 2.09 -5.55
CA VAL A 136 15.86 1.16 -6.67
C VAL A 136 17.28 0.63 -6.56
N SER A 137 17.44 -0.53 -5.91
CA SER A 137 18.73 -1.23 -5.76
C SER A 137 19.22 -1.87 -7.06
N ASP A 138 18.28 -2.27 -7.91
CA ASP A 138 18.52 -3.04 -9.12
C ASP A 138 17.37 -2.87 -10.12
N VAL A 139 17.60 -3.31 -11.35
CA VAL A 139 16.65 -3.17 -12.47
C VAL A 139 15.34 -3.92 -12.19
N GLU A 140 15.40 -5.12 -11.60
CA GLU A 140 14.21 -5.93 -11.31
C GLU A 140 13.31 -5.23 -10.28
N THR A 141 13.90 -4.67 -9.23
CA THR A 141 13.21 -3.82 -8.25
C THR A 141 12.53 -2.63 -8.92
N GLY A 142 13.20 -1.94 -9.85
CA GLY A 142 12.61 -0.87 -10.65
C GLY A 142 11.40 -1.32 -11.47
N LEU A 143 11.51 -2.46 -12.15
CA LEU A 143 10.44 -3.03 -12.96
C LEU A 143 9.22 -3.45 -12.12
N LYS A 144 9.43 -4.02 -10.93
CA LYS A 144 8.36 -4.34 -9.97
C LYS A 144 7.63 -3.08 -9.50
N LEU A 145 8.38 -2.04 -9.14
CA LEU A 145 7.80 -0.76 -8.71
C LEU A 145 6.98 -0.11 -9.82
N ALA A 146 7.45 -0.16 -11.06
CA ALA A 146 6.71 0.31 -12.22
C ALA A 146 5.44 -0.53 -12.44
N LEU A 147 5.55 -1.86 -12.43
CA LEU A 147 4.41 -2.76 -12.62
C LEU A 147 3.32 -2.54 -11.55
N CYS A 148 3.71 -2.29 -10.30
CA CYS A 148 2.82 -1.96 -9.18
C CYS A 148 2.36 -0.48 -9.13
N SER A 149 2.68 0.34 -10.15
CA SER A 149 2.36 1.78 -10.25
C SER A 149 3.02 2.67 -9.19
N SER A 150 3.99 2.18 -8.42
CA SER A 150 4.76 2.99 -7.47
C SER A 150 5.81 3.87 -8.17
N MET A 151 6.14 3.56 -9.43
CA MET A 151 6.92 4.40 -10.35
C MET A 151 6.11 4.70 -11.62
N GLN A 152 6.36 5.84 -12.26
CA GLN A 152 5.58 6.27 -13.43
C GLN A 152 5.91 5.44 -14.68
N ASP A 153 4.88 4.93 -15.35
CA ASP A 153 5.01 3.98 -16.46
C ASP A 153 5.86 4.51 -17.63
N HIS A 154 5.73 5.80 -17.96
CA HIS A 154 6.47 6.41 -19.06
C HIS A 154 7.98 6.54 -18.80
N LEU A 155 8.41 6.50 -17.54
CA LEU A 155 9.85 6.55 -17.19
C LEU A 155 10.55 5.23 -17.55
N VAL A 156 9.80 4.12 -17.62
CA VAL A 156 10.31 2.80 -17.98
C VAL A 156 9.93 2.41 -19.40
N GLY A 157 8.73 2.79 -19.84
CA GLY A 157 8.13 2.36 -21.10
C GLY A 157 7.12 1.23 -20.87
N PRO A 158 5.84 1.40 -21.26
CA PRO A 158 4.81 0.38 -21.08
C PRO A 158 5.18 -0.97 -21.69
N THR A 159 5.83 -0.98 -22.86
CA THR A 159 6.26 -2.24 -23.50
C THR A 159 7.28 -2.99 -22.66
N VAL A 160 8.23 -2.31 -22.03
CA VAL A 160 9.26 -2.93 -21.17
C VAL A 160 8.64 -3.48 -19.89
N ILE A 161 7.69 -2.74 -19.29
CA ILE A 161 6.93 -3.21 -18.11
C ILE A 161 6.10 -4.45 -18.47
N ALA A 162 5.45 -4.45 -19.64
CA ALA A 162 4.65 -5.56 -20.13
C ALA A 162 5.51 -6.79 -20.45
N ASP A 163 6.71 -6.59 -21.01
CA ASP A 163 7.69 -7.66 -21.25
C ASP A 163 8.14 -8.31 -19.95
N TYR A 164 8.48 -7.49 -18.94
CA TYR A 164 8.81 -8.00 -17.61
C TYR A 164 7.64 -8.79 -16.97
N LEU A 165 6.41 -8.31 -17.11
CA LEU A 165 5.23 -9.03 -16.64
C LEU A 165 5.08 -10.38 -17.36
N LEU A 166 5.27 -10.43 -18.68
CA LEU A 166 5.21 -11.65 -19.47
C LEU A 166 6.28 -12.65 -19.01
N TYR A 167 7.54 -12.21 -18.94
CA TYR A 167 8.66 -13.00 -18.43
C TYR A 167 8.35 -13.59 -17.05
N TRP A 168 7.87 -12.74 -16.12
CA TRP A 168 7.58 -13.17 -14.75
C TRP A 168 6.48 -14.22 -14.73
N LEU A 169 5.38 -14.01 -15.46
CA LEU A 169 4.27 -14.95 -15.54
C LEU A 169 4.70 -16.30 -16.14
N ASN A 170 5.46 -16.28 -17.24
CA ASN A 170 5.99 -17.48 -17.89
C ASN A 170 6.92 -18.27 -16.96
N LYS A 171 7.86 -17.58 -16.31
CA LYS A 171 8.79 -18.17 -15.35
C LYS A 171 8.09 -18.89 -14.19
N HIS A 172 6.92 -18.39 -13.79
CA HIS A 172 6.11 -18.97 -12.72
C HIS A 172 4.99 -19.89 -13.23
N HIS A 173 5.03 -20.30 -14.51
CA HIS A 173 4.01 -21.13 -15.16
C HIS A 173 2.58 -20.58 -15.02
N ASN A 174 2.43 -19.27 -14.91
CA ASN A 174 1.13 -18.60 -14.82
C ASN A 174 0.71 -18.09 -16.21
N PHE A 175 -0.02 -18.93 -16.94
CA PHE A 175 -0.49 -18.61 -18.29
C PHE A 175 -1.89 -17.94 -18.30
N SER A 176 -2.32 -17.33 -17.20
CA SER A 176 -3.62 -16.64 -17.12
C SER A 176 -3.78 -15.53 -18.17
N TYR A 177 -2.66 -14.93 -18.58
CA TYR A 177 -2.61 -13.90 -19.60
C TYR A 177 -3.05 -14.39 -20.99
N VAL A 178 -2.89 -15.68 -21.30
CA VAL A 178 -3.32 -16.27 -22.57
C VAL A 178 -4.82 -16.07 -22.74
N LYS A 179 -5.60 -16.45 -21.72
CA LYS A 179 -7.06 -16.22 -21.72
C LYS A 179 -7.40 -14.72 -21.68
N PHE A 180 -6.71 -13.95 -20.85
CA PHE A 180 -6.99 -12.52 -20.67
C PHE A 180 -6.79 -11.72 -21.97
N LEU A 181 -5.65 -11.92 -22.65
CA LEU A 181 -5.32 -11.29 -23.94
C LEU A 181 -5.93 -12.04 -25.14
N SER A 182 -6.73 -13.08 -24.87
CA SER A 182 -7.39 -13.93 -25.85
C SER A 182 -6.43 -14.63 -26.83
N LEU A 183 -5.22 -14.98 -26.42
CA LEU A 183 -4.21 -15.71 -27.21
C LEU A 183 -4.59 -17.20 -27.35
N GLU A 184 -4.00 -17.87 -28.34
CA GLU A 184 -4.22 -19.31 -28.56
C GLU A 184 -3.33 -20.15 -27.65
N GLU A 185 -2.07 -19.74 -27.49
CA GLU A 185 -1.07 -20.43 -26.67
C GLU A 185 -0.14 -19.43 -25.95
N PRO A 186 0.61 -19.88 -24.93
CA PRO A 186 1.66 -19.08 -24.31
C PRO A 186 2.75 -18.70 -25.32
N SER A 187 3.24 -17.47 -25.21
CA SER A 187 4.42 -16.98 -25.96
C SER A 187 5.36 -16.23 -25.01
N ASP A 188 6.65 -16.24 -25.34
CA ASP A 188 7.71 -15.48 -24.66
C ASP A 188 8.16 -14.26 -25.48
N ASN A 189 7.50 -13.99 -26.61
CA ASN A 189 7.76 -12.83 -27.44
C ASN A 189 6.73 -11.72 -27.15
N ILE A 190 7.15 -10.71 -26.40
CA ILE A 190 6.27 -9.59 -26.07
C ILE A 190 5.70 -8.88 -27.29
N THR A 191 6.48 -8.75 -28.38
CA THR A 191 6.01 -8.05 -29.58
C THR A 191 4.84 -8.77 -30.22
N GLU A 192 4.94 -10.10 -30.33
CA GLU A 192 3.86 -10.96 -30.83
C GLU A 192 2.62 -10.89 -29.92
N VAL A 193 2.82 -11.05 -28.61
CA VAL A 193 1.73 -11.01 -27.60
C VAL A 193 0.96 -9.70 -27.70
N LEU A 194 1.67 -8.56 -27.73
CA LEU A 194 1.04 -7.24 -27.82
C LEU A 194 0.36 -7.01 -29.17
N MET A 195 0.96 -7.49 -30.26
CA MET A 195 0.39 -7.38 -31.60
C MET A 195 -0.94 -8.14 -31.70
N LEU A 196 -0.94 -9.41 -31.29
CA LEU A 196 -2.14 -10.26 -31.29
C LEU A 196 -3.23 -9.68 -30.38
N SER A 197 -2.85 -9.18 -29.20
CA SER A 197 -3.79 -8.52 -28.29
C SER A 197 -4.40 -7.25 -28.91
N ALA A 198 -3.58 -6.38 -29.50
CA ALA A 198 -4.04 -5.16 -30.16
C ALA A 198 -5.02 -5.46 -31.31
N ILE A 199 -4.70 -6.46 -32.15
CA ILE A 199 -5.58 -6.89 -33.25
C ILE A 199 -6.91 -7.42 -32.70
N LYS A 200 -6.89 -8.29 -31.68
CA LYS A 200 -8.11 -8.86 -31.07
C LYS A 200 -8.99 -7.79 -30.43
N LEU A 201 -8.37 -6.76 -29.84
CA LEU A 201 -9.06 -5.60 -29.27
C LEU A 201 -9.47 -4.54 -30.31
N LYS A 202 -9.16 -4.78 -31.60
CA LYS A 202 -9.41 -3.86 -32.73
C LYS A 202 -8.77 -2.49 -32.52
N LYS A 203 -7.56 -2.46 -31.99
CA LYS A 203 -6.78 -1.26 -31.71
C LYS A 203 -5.68 -1.09 -32.75
N ILE A 204 -6.01 -0.29 -33.75
CA ILE A 204 -5.16 -0.01 -34.90
C ILE A 204 -4.91 1.49 -34.96
N ILE A 205 -3.66 1.87 -35.18
CA ILE A 205 -3.23 3.25 -35.38
C ILE A 205 -2.76 3.45 -36.83
N LYS A 206 -2.93 4.67 -37.33
CA LYS A 206 -2.36 5.10 -38.60
C LYS A 206 -0.99 5.71 -38.32
N LYS A 207 0.07 5.09 -38.83
CA LYS A 207 1.43 5.62 -38.71
C LYS A 207 1.92 6.07 -40.07
N LYS A 208 2.50 7.26 -40.12
CA LYS A 208 3.11 7.80 -41.32
C LYS A 208 4.54 7.28 -41.39
N ASP A 209 4.92 6.67 -42.50
CA ASP A 209 6.30 6.25 -42.73
C ASP A 209 7.19 7.46 -43.10
N VAL A 210 8.48 7.19 -43.30
CA VAL A 210 9.48 8.23 -43.61
C VAL A 210 9.22 8.89 -44.97
N GLU A 211 8.58 8.17 -45.89
CA GLU A 211 8.23 8.63 -47.24
C GLU A 211 6.88 9.38 -47.28
N GLY A 212 6.14 9.34 -46.18
CA GLY A 212 4.89 10.03 -45.99
C GLY A 212 3.64 9.21 -46.30
N HIS A 213 3.77 7.92 -46.60
CA HIS A 213 2.64 7.01 -46.75
C HIS A 213 2.09 6.60 -45.39
N TYR A 214 0.77 6.41 -45.33
CA TYR A 214 0.11 5.93 -44.13
C TYR A 214 0.02 4.41 -44.15
N SER A 215 0.55 3.76 -43.12
CA SER A 215 0.34 2.34 -42.85
C SER A 215 -0.58 2.15 -41.64
N LEU A 216 -1.40 1.11 -41.69
CA LEU A 216 -2.19 0.66 -40.56
C LEU A 216 -1.34 -0.30 -39.73
N MET A 217 -1.15 0.02 -38.46
CA MET A 217 -0.36 -0.80 -37.54
C MET A 217 -1.11 -1.07 -36.25
N PRO A 218 -0.98 -2.26 -35.64
CA PRO A 218 -1.52 -2.52 -34.31
C PRO A 218 -0.93 -1.59 -33.25
N ASP A 219 -1.78 -1.13 -32.33
CA ASP A 219 -1.38 -0.25 -31.24
C ASP A 219 -0.76 -1.04 -30.08
N LEU A 220 0.55 -1.27 -30.18
CA LEU A 220 1.30 -2.04 -29.18
C LEU A 220 1.33 -1.34 -27.81
N GLU A 221 1.35 -0.01 -27.79
CA GLU A 221 1.36 0.76 -26.54
C GLU A 221 0.02 0.64 -25.83
N PHE A 222 -1.10 0.70 -26.56
CA PHE A 222 -2.40 0.40 -25.98
C PHE A 222 -2.47 -1.02 -25.42
N ALA A 223 -2.00 -2.02 -26.17
CA ALA A 223 -2.00 -3.41 -25.72
C ALA A 223 -1.14 -3.61 -24.47
N ALA A 224 0.04 -2.98 -24.40
CA ALA A 224 0.92 -3.04 -23.23
C ALA A 224 0.21 -2.45 -22.00
N ASN A 225 -0.38 -1.27 -22.14
CA ASN A 225 -1.14 -0.63 -21.07
C ASN A 225 -2.36 -1.47 -20.64
N HIS A 226 -3.04 -2.11 -21.59
CA HIS A 226 -4.14 -3.02 -21.28
C HIS A 226 -3.68 -4.23 -20.46
N PHE A 227 -2.55 -4.84 -20.85
CA PHE A 227 -1.98 -5.99 -20.15
C PHE A 227 -1.54 -5.64 -18.72
N ILE A 228 -0.81 -4.53 -18.56
CA ILE A 228 -0.40 -4.00 -17.25
C ILE A 228 -1.62 -3.67 -16.37
N LYS A 229 -2.68 -3.09 -16.96
CA LYS A 229 -3.92 -2.79 -16.24
C LYS A 229 -4.63 -4.05 -15.76
N GLY A 230 -4.61 -5.13 -16.56
CA GLY A 230 -5.12 -6.44 -16.16
C GLY A 230 -4.42 -6.99 -14.92
N PHE A 231 -3.09 -6.91 -14.89
CA PHE A 231 -2.31 -7.25 -13.70
C PHE A 231 -2.73 -6.42 -12.48
N ARG A 232 -2.73 -5.09 -12.60
CA ARG A 232 -3.03 -4.17 -11.48
C ARG A 232 -4.43 -4.32 -10.91
N LYS A 233 -5.37 -4.84 -11.70
CA LYS A 233 -6.74 -5.16 -11.26
C LYS A 233 -6.89 -6.57 -10.67
N GLY A 234 -5.84 -7.40 -10.75
CA GLY A 234 -5.90 -8.81 -10.34
C GLY A 234 -6.62 -9.71 -11.34
N GLU A 235 -6.86 -9.27 -12.57
CA GLU A 235 -7.54 -10.05 -13.63
C GLU A 235 -6.65 -11.22 -14.12
N LEU A 236 -5.34 -11.15 -13.85
CA LEU A 236 -4.36 -12.21 -14.14
C LEU A 236 -4.13 -13.18 -12.96
N GLY A 237 -4.97 -13.09 -11.92
CA GLY A 237 -4.86 -13.88 -10.70
C GLY A 237 -4.10 -13.18 -9.58
N LYS A 238 -3.87 -13.91 -8.48
CA LYS A 238 -3.15 -13.42 -7.29
C LYS A 238 -1.65 -13.65 -7.51
N VAL A 239 -0.90 -12.57 -7.66
CA VAL A 239 0.53 -12.60 -7.98
C VAL A 239 1.33 -11.85 -6.91
N ILE A 240 2.41 -12.48 -6.43
CA ILE A 240 3.38 -11.87 -5.51
C ILE A 240 4.72 -11.80 -6.25
N LEU A 241 5.21 -10.59 -6.54
CA LEU A 241 6.41 -10.40 -7.35
C LEU A 241 7.71 -10.65 -6.59
N ASP A 242 7.69 -10.52 -5.26
CA ASP A 242 8.85 -10.73 -4.41
C ASP A 242 8.94 -12.16 -3.89
N LYS A 243 10.18 -12.66 -3.80
CA LYS A 243 10.45 -13.91 -3.12
C LYS A 243 10.23 -13.67 -1.62
N ILE A 244 9.30 -14.41 -1.04
CA ILE A 244 9.15 -14.46 0.41
C ILE A 244 10.33 -15.27 0.92
N THR A 245 11.36 -14.59 1.41
CA THR A 245 12.42 -15.23 2.18
C THR A 245 12.02 -15.13 3.65
N GLU A 246 12.10 -16.24 4.38
CA GLU A 246 11.95 -16.25 5.84
C GLU A 246 13.19 -15.62 6.47
N ASP A 247 13.42 -14.34 6.22
CA ASP A 247 14.50 -13.63 6.89
C ASP A 247 14.05 -13.25 8.31
N SER A 248 14.34 -14.15 9.25
CA SER A 248 14.09 -13.99 10.69
C SER A 248 14.80 -12.78 11.34
N SER A 249 15.65 -12.06 10.59
CA SER A 249 16.39 -10.89 11.08
C SER A 249 15.62 -9.57 10.97
N GLN A 250 14.54 -9.50 10.18
CA GLN A 250 13.72 -8.29 10.12
C GLN A 250 12.77 -8.22 11.32
N PRO A 251 12.65 -7.07 12.00
CA PRO A 251 11.73 -6.94 13.12
C PRO A 251 10.32 -7.32 12.64
N ILE A 252 9.57 -8.03 13.50
CA ILE A 252 8.17 -8.37 13.24
C ILE A 252 7.39 -7.05 13.13
N ILE A 253 7.33 -6.51 11.91
CA ILE A 253 6.33 -5.52 11.54
C ILE A 253 5.04 -6.33 11.57
N GLN A 254 4.15 -6.05 12.53
CA GLN A 254 2.80 -6.55 12.45
C GLN A 254 2.19 -6.03 11.14
N SER A 255 2.11 -6.90 10.14
CA SER A 255 1.51 -6.59 8.86
C SER A 255 0.02 -6.85 8.95
N TRP A 256 -0.79 -5.82 8.73
CA TRP A 256 -2.24 -5.94 8.60
C TRP A 256 -2.59 -5.77 7.13
N THR A 257 -3.25 -6.77 6.54
CA THR A 257 -3.79 -6.67 5.18
C THR A 257 -5.18 -6.04 5.23
N PHE A 258 -5.42 -4.98 4.46
CA PHE A 258 -6.72 -4.33 4.36
C PHE A 258 -7.13 -4.21 2.89
N ASN A 259 -8.38 -4.57 2.59
CA ASN A 259 -9.00 -4.23 1.31
C ASN A 259 -9.74 -2.91 1.49
N VAL A 260 -9.37 -1.89 0.72
CA VAL A 260 -10.02 -0.56 0.80
C VAL A 260 -11.39 -0.56 0.10
N ASN A 261 -11.72 -1.61 -0.65
CA ASN A 261 -13.00 -1.77 -1.33
C ASN A 261 -13.91 -2.74 -0.57
N GLY A 262 -14.75 -2.17 0.27
CA GLY A 262 -15.97 -2.73 0.86
C GLY A 262 -16.99 -1.61 0.97
#